data_AF-A0A929J482-F1
#
_entry.id   AF-A0A929J482-F1
#
_cell.length_a   1.000
_cell.length_b   1.000
_cell.length_c   1.000
_cell.angle_alpha   90.00
_cell.angle_beta   90.00
_cell.angle_gamma   90.00
#
_symmetry.space_group_name_H-M   'P 1'
#
loop_
_entity.id
_entity.type
_entity.pdbx_description
1 polymer ?
#
loop_
_entity_poly.entity_id
_entity_poly.type
_entity_poly.pdbx_seq_one_letter_code
_entity_poly.pdbx_strand_id
1 'polypeptide(L)'
;MTNSIYWYDFETFGLDPRYDRLSQFAGIRTDEDLNIISDPLTLYCKPADDCLPSPYSCMVTGITPQKALADGINEAEFISSIHKEFSVPGTCIAGYNNIRFDDEFTRNALYRNFFNAYSHEWQHGNSRWDIIDTVR
;
A
#
# COMPACT_ATOMS: atom_id res chain seq x y z
N MET A 1 -13.35 2.18 -20.68
CA MET A 1 -12.75 2.51 -19.38
C MET A 1 -11.51 3.32 -19.69
N THR A 2 -11.32 4.45 -19.01
CA THR A 2 -10.15 5.31 -19.19
C THR A 2 -9.04 4.77 -18.31
N ASN A 3 -7.81 4.71 -18.82
CA ASN A 3 -6.64 4.35 -18.02
C ASN A 3 -6.46 5.35 -16.88
N SER A 4 -5.90 4.89 -15.76
CA SER A 4 -5.58 5.76 -14.62
C SER A 4 -4.28 5.30 -13.97
N ILE A 5 -3.67 6.21 -13.22
CA ILE A 5 -2.53 5.90 -12.36
C ILE A 5 -3.02 5.97 -10.92
N TYR A 6 -2.71 4.94 -10.14
CA TYR A 6 -2.97 4.94 -8.70
C TYR A 6 -1.64 5.05 -7.97
N TRP A 7 -1.37 6.25 -7.46
CA TRP A 7 -0.18 6.57 -6.71
C TRP A 7 -0.36 6.15 -5.27
N TYR A 8 0.64 5.50 -4.68
CA TYR A 8 0.54 5.06 -3.30
C TYR A 8 1.89 4.99 -2.58
N ASP A 9 1.80 4.93 -1.26
CA ASP A 9 2.94 4.77 -0.35
C ASP A 9 2.49 4.11 0.96
N PHE A 10 3.38 3.33 1.58
CA PHE A 10 3.18 2.79 2.91
C PHE A 10 4.13 3.39 3.93
N GLU A 11 3.61 3.58 5.14
CA GLU A 11 4.44 3.64 6.34
C GLU A 11 4.35 2.31 7.07
N THR A 12 5.49 1.76 7.47
CA THR A 12 5.58 0.40 8.03
C THR A 12 6.22 0.39 9.42
N PHE A 13 5.93 -0.65 10.19
CA PHE A 13 6.55 -0.90 11.49
C PHE A 13 7.92 -1.58 11.40
N GLY A 14 8.50 -1.68 10.20
CA GLY A 14 9.81 -2.30 9.96
C GLY A 14 10.13 -2.40 8.48
N LEU A 15 11.28 -2.97 8.12
CA LEU A 15 11.81 -2.96 6.76
C LEU A 15 11.64 -4.29 6.01
N ASP A 16 11.34 -5.38 6.72
CA ASP A 16 11.19 -6.70 6.11
C ASP A 16 9.70 -6.97 5.78
N PRO A 17 9.30 -6.95 4.51
CA PRO A 17 7.90 -7.15 4.10
C PRO A 17 7.33 -8.52 4.51
N ARG A 18 8.19 -9.49 4.82
CA ARG A 18 7.77 -10.84 5.22
C ARG A 18 7.32 -10.90 6.67
N TYR A 19 7.94 -10.12 7.56
CA TYR A 19 7.75 -10.21 9.00
C TYR A 19 7.15 -8.94 9.62
N ASP A 20 7.55 -7.78 9.12
CA ASP A 20 7.10 -6.50 9.64
C ASP A 20 5.68 -6.16 9.15
N ARG A 21 4.99 -5.31 9.90
CA ARG A 21 3.57 -4.99 9.68
C ARG A 21 3.37 -3.60 9.11
N LEU A 22 2.31 -3.45 8.34
CA LEU A 22 1.87 -2.15 7.81
C LEU A 22 1.36 -1.28 8.96
N SER A 23 1.62 0.03 8.89
CA SER A 23 1.14 1.00 9.89
C SER A 23 0.16 2.01 9.30
N GLN A 24 0.44 2.52 8.10
CA GLN A 24 -0.42 3.44 7.37
C GLN A 24 -0.28 3.19 5.86
N PHE A 25 -1.34 3.49 5.13
CA PHE A 25 -1.37 3.60 3.68
C PHE A 25 -1.88 4.96 3.28
N ALA A 26 -1.28 5.54 2.24
CA ALA A 26 -1.82 6.68 1.53
C ALA A 26 -1.88 6.35 0.03
N GLY A 27 -2.97 6.74 -0.63
CA GLY A 27 -3.09 6.59 -2.07
C GLY A 27 -4.01 7.61 -2.72
N ILE A 28 -3.76 7.90 -3.99
CA ILE A 28 -4.52 8.88 -4.77
C ILE A 28 -4.53 8.49 -6.25
N ARG A 29 -5.68 8.68 -6.91
CA ARG A 29 -5.84 8.36 -8.32
C ARG A 29 -5.72 9.59 -9.20
N THR A 30 -4.99 9.44 -10.31
CA THR A 30 -4.91 10.44 -11.37
C THR A 30 -5.32 9.86 -12.72
N ASP A 31 -5.66 10.75 -13.65
CA ASP A 31 -5.59 10.42 -15.08
C ASP A 31 -4.13 10.33 -15.57
N GLU A 32 -3.94 10.09 -16.86
CA GLU A 32 -2.61 9.99 -17.48
C GLU A 32 -1.87 11.34 -17.58
N ASP A 33 -2.60 12.46 -17.47
CA ASP A 33 -2.05 13.82 -17.42
C ASP A 33 -1.72 14.27 -15.98
N LEU A 34 -1.84 13.36 -15.01
CA LEU A 34 -1.55 13.56 -13.59
C LEU A 34 -2.53 14.49 -12.86
N ASN A 35 -3.73 14.72 -13.42
CA ASN A 35 -4.79 15.41 -12.71
C ASN A 35 -5.45 14.46 -11.71
N ILE A 36 -5.70 14.93 -10.50
CA ILE A 36 -6.38 14.14 -9.45
C ILE A 36 -7.84 13.92 -9.85
N ILE A 37 -8.28 12.66 -9.86
CA ILE A 37 -9.63 12.26 -10.30
C ILE A 37 -10.45 11.53 -9.22
N SER A 38 -9.88 11.30 -8.04
CA SER A 38 -10.59 10.74 -6.89
C SER A 38 -10.16 11.41 -5.60
N ASP A 39 -10.99 11.25 -4.56
CA ASP A 39 -10.56 11.57 -3.20
C ASP A 39 -9.37 10.67 -2.79
N PRO A 40 -8.43 11.19 -1.98
CA PRO A 40 -7.34 10.39 -1.45
C PRO A 40 -7.86 9.36 -0.44
N LEU A 41 -7.23 8.19 -0.44
CA LEU A 41 -7.44 7.14 0.55
C LEU A 41 -6.29 7.18 1.56
N THR A 42 -6.61 7.40 2.83
CA THR A 42 -5.64 7.32 3.93
C THR A 42 -6.18 6.41 5.01
N LEU A 43 -5.42 5.37 5.35
CA LEU A 43 -5.83 4.33 6.30
C LEU A 43 -4.71 4.05 7.28
N TYR A 44 -5.04 3.74 8.53
CA TYR A 44 -4.10 3.12 9.47
C TYR A 44 -4.41 1.63 9.60
N CYS A 45 -3.35 0.82 9.71
CA CYS A 45 -3.45 -0.62 9.95
C CYS A 45 -3.20 -0.89 11.43
N LYS A 46 -4.23 -1.39 12.11
CA LYS A 46 -4.16 -1.79 13.52
C LYS A 46 -3.19 -2.98 13.66
N PRO A 47 -2.12 -2.85 14.47
CA PRO A 47 -1.22 -3.98 14.72
C PRO A 47 -1.95 -5.07 15.50
N ALA A 48 -1.67 -6.33 15.15
CA ALA A 48 -2.07 -7.48 15.96
C ALA A 48 -1.24 -7.57 17.25
N ASP A 49 -1.72 -8.33 18.22
CA ASP A 49 -1.11 -8.48 19.55
C ASP A 49 0.15 -9.36 19.56
N ASP A 50 0.48 -9.98 18.43
CA ASP A 50 1.66 -10.82 18.21
C ASP A 50 2.85 -10.07 17.57
N CYS A 51 2.73 -8.76 17.34
CA CYS A 51 3.75 -7.97 16.66
C CYS A 51 4.30 -6.85 17.54
N LEU A 52 5.63 -6.76 17.64
CA LEU A 52 6.32 -5.63 18.23
C LEU A 52 7.02 -4.80 17.13
N PRO A 53 6.65 -3.53 16.93
CA PRO A 53 7.27 -2.66 15.93
C PRO A 53 8.76 -2.42 16.14
N SER A 54 9.49 -2.20 15.04
CA SER A 54 10.82 -1.61 15.05
C SER A 54 10.75 -0.21 15.69
N PRO A 55 11.50 0.04 16.78
CA PRO A 55 11.56 1.37 17.39
C PRO A 55 12.07 2.43 16.42
N TYR A 56 13.02 2.07 15.54
CA TYR A 56 13.57 3.00 14.56
C TYR A 56 12.54 3.39 13.50
N SER A 57 11.77 2.43 12.99
CA SER A 57 10.70 2.72 12.04
C SER A 57 9.66 3.65 12.67
N CYS A 58 9.21 3.39 13.91
CA CYS A 58 8.29 4.30 14.60
C CYS A 58 8.85 5.73 14.77
N MET A 59 10.16 5.89 14.95
CA MET A 59 10.79 7.21 15.02
C MET A 59 10.85 7.92 13.65
N VAL A 60 11.11 7.17 12.58
CA VAL A 60 11.15 7.71 11.21
C VAL A 60 9.76 8.13 10.74
N THR A 61 8.77 7.25 10.91
CA THR A 61 7.39 7.49 10.44
C THR A 61 6.63 8.44 11.37
N GLY A 62 7.03 8.53 12.65
CA GLY A 62 6.26 9.22 13.68
C GLY A 62 4.95 8.52 14.07
N ILE A 63 4.70 7.32 13.55
CA ILE A 63 3.49 6.54 13.82
C ILE A 63 3.79 5.56 14.94
N THR A 64 3.14 5.77 16.09
CA THR A 64 3.23 4.85 17.21
C THR A 64 2.26 3.68 17.05
N PRO A 65 2.57 2.49 17.61
CA PRO A 65 1.60 1.39 17.64
C PRO A 65 0.30 1.79 18.34
N GLN A 66 0.34 2.66 19.34
CA GLN A 66 -0.85 3.17 20.02
C GLN A 66 -1.73 4.01 19.09
N LYS A 67 -1.12 4.84 18.23
CA LYS A 67 -1.85 5.61 17.22
C LYS A 67 -2.51 4.70 16.20
N ALA A 68 -1.76 3.77 15.61
CA ALA A 68 -2.30 2.83 14.63
C ALA A 68 -3.36 1.90 15.25
N LEU A 69 -3.23 1.56 16.54
CA LEU A 69 -4.23 0.79 17.29
C LEU A 69 -5.54 1.56 17.53
N ALA A 70 -5.45 2.87 17.76
CA ALA A 70 -6.61 3.72 18.04
C ALA A 70 -7.33 4.18 16.76
N ASP A 71 -6.56 4.55 15.74
CA ASP A 71 -7.06 5.17 14.50
C ASP A 71 -7.25 4.14 13.36
N GLY A 72 -6.73 2.92 13.52
CA GLY A 72 -6.65 1.93 12.46
C GLY A 72 -7.72 0.85 12.48
N ILE A 73 -7.82 0.18 11.33
CA ILE A 73 -8.67 -0.99 11.09
C ILE A 73 -7.82 -2.27 11.02
N ASN A 74 -8.42 -3.44 11.17
CA ASN A 74 -7.67 -4.70 11.13
C ASN A 74 -7.04 -4.93 9.73
N GLU A 75 -5.96 -5.73 9.67
CA GLU A 75 -5.19 -5.94 8.42
C GLU A 75 -6.07 -6.46 7.27
N ALA A 76 -7.09 -7.27 7.56
CA ALA A 76 -7.99 -7.83 6.55
C ALA A 76 -8.87 -6.73 5.89
N GLU A 77 -9.46 -5.85 6.69
CA GLU A 77 -10.21 -4.69 6.17
C GLU A 77 -9.28 -3.71 5.46
N PHE A 78 -8.11 -3.43 6.04
CA PHE A 78 -7.09 -2.54 5.50
C PHE A 78 -6.67 -2.96 4.08
N ILE A 79 -6.24 -4.21 3.91
CA ILE A 79 -5.78 -4.69 2.60
C ILE A 79 -6.93 -4.90 1.62
N SER A 80 -8.14 -5.21 2.11
CA SER A 80 -9.35 -5.28 1.26
C SER A 80 -9.69 -3.92 0.62
N SER A 81 -9.59 -2.83 1.40
CA SER A 81 -9.78 -1.47 0.88
C SER A 81 -8.73 -1.10 -0.17
N ILE A 82 -7.46 -1.42 0.06
CA ILE A 82 -6.38 -1.18 -0.89
C ILE A 82 -6.55 -2.03 -2.16
N HIS A 83 -6.85 -3.32 -2.01
CA HIS A 83 -7.05 -4.24 -3.12
C HIS A 83 -8.19 -3.79 -4.04
N LYS A 84 -9.26 -3.18 -3.48
CA LYS A 84 -10.36 -2.61 -4.25
C LYS A 84 -9.87 -1.50 -5.18
N GLU A 85 -9.03 -0.60 -4.69
CA GLU A 85 -8.44 0.47 -5.51
C GLU A 85 -7.45 -0.08 -6.54
N PHE A 86 -6.59 -1.02 -6.15
CA PHE A 86 -5.60 -1.62 -7.03
C PHE A 86 -6.24 -2.48 -8.13
N SER A 87 -7.43 -3.03 -7.91
CA SER A 87 -8.12 -3.92 -8.86
C SER A 87 -9.06 -3.20 -9.83
N VAL A 88 -9.13 -1.86 -9.80
CA VAL A 88 -9.89 -1.11 -10.80
C VAL A 88 -9.28 -1.36 -12.19
N PRO A 89 -10.05 -1.78 -13.22
CA PRO A 89 -9.50 -2.09 -14.54
C PRO A 89 -8.77 -0.92 -15.19
N GLY A 90 -7.66 -1.19 -15.87
CA GLY A 90 -6.83 -0.18 -16.53
C GLY A 90 -6.04 0.70 -15.57
N THR A 91 -5.77 0.23 -14.35
CA THR A 91 -4.96 0.97 -13.36
C THR A 91 -3.48 0.63 -13.51
N CYS A 92 -2.63 1.65 -13.64
CA CYS A 92 -1.20 1.56 -13.39
C CYS A 92 -0.96 1.87 -11.90
N ILE A 93 -0.54 0.87 -11.13
CA ILE A 93 -0.21 1.05 -9.70
C ILE A 93 1.24 1.55 -9.63
N ALA A 94 1.44 2.75 -9.08
CA ALA A 94 2.73 3.44 -9.11
C ALA A 94 3.12 4.05 -7.77
N GLY A 95 4.41 4.18 -7.53
CA GLY A 95 4.96 4.83 -6.34
C GLY A 95 6.44 5.17 -6.54
N TYR A 96 7.15 5.42 -5.45
CA TYR A 96 8.59 5.68 -5.44
C TYR A 96 9.30 4.57 -4.66
N ASN A 97 10.14 3.78 -5.34
CA ASN A 97 10.75 2.56 -4.81
C ASN A 97 9.75 1.43 -4.46
N ASN A 98 8.50 1.55 -4.92
CA ASN A 98 7.43 0.62 -4.58
C ASN A 98 7.72 -0.80 -5.06
N ILE A 99 8.31 -0.98 -6.25
CA ILE A 99 8.54 -2.33 -6.80
C ILE A 99 9.45 -3.16 -5.89
N ARG A 100 10.37 -2.52 -5.17
CA ARG A 100 11.36 -3.18 -4.30
C ARG A 100 10.97 -3.16 -2.83
N PHE A 101 9.87 -2.51 -2.46
CA PHE A 101 9.46 -2.33 -1.08
C PHE A 101 7.94 -2.47 -0.90
N ASP A 102 7.16 -1.46 -1.28
CA ASP A 102 5.72 -1.40 -1.05
C ASP A 102 4.92 -2.52 -1.74
N ASP A 103 5.33 -2.91 -2.95
CA ASP A 103 4.72 -4.01 -3.69
C ASP A 103 4.95 -5.34 -2.94
N GLU A 104 6.11 -5.52 -2.29
CA GLU A 104 6.39 -6.70 -1.49
C GLU A 104 5.55 -6.71 -0.21
N PHE A 105 5.35 -5.58 0.44
CA PHE A 105 4.40 -5.45 1.56
C PHE A 105 2.97 -5.75 1.12
N THR A 106 2.55 -5.24 -0.04
CA THR A 106 1.24 -5.52 -0.65
C THR A 106 1.06 -7.01 -0.86
N ARG A 107 2.01 -7.68 -1.53
CA ARG A 107 1.97 -9.11 -1.82
C ARG A 107 1.85 -9.94 -0.54
N ASN A 108 2.64 -9.63 0.49
CA ASN A 108 2.60 -10.35 1.76
C ASN A 108 1.29 -10.10 2.53
N ALA A 109 0.78 -8.87 2.55
CA ALA A 109 -0.49 -8.54 3.19
C ALA A 109 -1.67 -9.22 2.48
N LEU A 110 -1.71 -9.22 1.15
CA LEU A 110 -2.70 -9.94 0.36
C LEU A 110 -2.66 -11.45 0.66
N TYR A 111 -1.46 -12.03 0.66
CA TYR A 111 -1.26 -13.44 0.99
C TYR A 111 -1.79 -13.80 2.39
N ARG A 112 -1.42 -13.02 3.42
CA ARG A 112 -1.86 -13.24 4.81
C ARG A 112 -3.39 -13.16 4.96
N ASN A 113 -4.05 -12.38 4.11
CA ASN A 113 -5.49 -12.10 4.18
C ASN A 113 -6.28 -12.76 3.04
N PHE A 114 -5.77 -13.87 2.48
CA PHE A 114 -6.47 -14.75 1.52
C PHE A 114 -6.83 -14.13 0.16
N PHE A 115 -6.10 -13.10 -0.27
CA PHE A 115 -6.18 -12.59 -1.63
C PHE A 115 -5.12 -13.23 -2.53
N ASN A 116 -5.32 -13.18 -3.85
CA ASN A 116 -4.25 -13.50 -4.79
C ASN A 116 -3.19 -12.38 -4.73
N ALA A 117 -1.96 -12.73 -4.37
CA ALA A 117 -0.89 -11.77 -4.14
C ALA A 117 -0.47 -10.98 -5.40
N TYR A 118 -0.84 -11.42 -6.62
CA TYR A 118 -0.30 -10.88 -7.87
C TYR A 118 -1.36 -10.43 -8.87
N SER A 119 -2.62 -10.82 -8.71
CA SER A 119 -3.64 -10.62 -9.75
C SER A 119 -3.88 -9.14 -10.09
N HIS A 120 -3.88 -8.27 -9.09
CA HIS A 120 -4.08 -6.83 -9.24
C HIS A 120 -2.99 -6.16 -10.11
N GLU A 121 -1.83 -6.81 -10.28
CA GLU A 121 -0.68 -6.28 -11.02
C GLU A 121 -0.79 -6.44 -12.55
N TRP A 122 -1.72 -7.27 -13.04
CA TRP A 122 -1.82 -7.62 -14.48
C TRP A 122 -3.23 -7.88 -14.98
N GLN A 123 -4.16 -8.28 -14.13
CA GLN A 123 -5.53 -8.57 -14.56
C GLN A 123 -6.24 -7.30 -15.02
N HIS A 124 -7.21 -7.47 -15.91
CA HIS A 124 -8.08 -6.38 -16.37
C HIS A 124 -7.33 -5.18 -16.99
N GLY A 125 -6.15 -5.42 -17.58
CA GLY A 125 -5.33 -4.38 -18.19
C GLY A 125 -4.55 -3.55 -17.19
N ASN A 126 -4.43 -4.01 -15.94
CA ASN A 126 -3.62 -3.34 -14.93
C ASN A 126 -2.13 -3.54 -15.19
N SER A 127 -1.32 -2.66 -14.60
CA SER A 127 0.13 -2.68 -14.70
C SER A 127 0.74 -2.07 -13.43
N ARG A 128 2.08 -2.09 -13.35
CA ARG A 128 2.82 -1.44 -12.29
C ARG A 128 3.94 -0.57 -12.84
N TRP A 129 4.30 0.46 -12.11
CA TRP A 129 5.43 1.33 -12.41
C TRP A 129 6.10 1.82 -11.12
N ASP A 130 7.33 2.31 -11.25
CA ASP A 130 8.13 2.86 -10.16
C ASP A 130 8.99 4.00 -10.71
N ILE A 131 8.85 5.18 -10.13
CA ILE A 131 9.53 6.37 -10.63
C ILE A 131 10.99 6.45 -10.17
N ILE A 132 11.44 5.66 -9.17
CA ILE A 132 12.82 5.75 -8.67
C ILE A 132 13.84 5.46 -9.76
N ASP A 133 13.58 4.49 -10.62
CA ASP A 133 14.48 4.13 -11.72
C ASP A 133 14.34 5.08 -12.92
N THR A 134 13.26 5.86 -12.98
CA THR A 134 13.06 6.88 -14.02
C THR A 134 13.90 8.13 -13.74
N VAL A 135 14.13 8.45 -12.46
CA VAL A 135 14.87 9.64 -12.02
C VAL A 135 16.36 9.38 -11.73
N ARG A 136 16.84 8.14 -11.92
CA ARG A 136 18.26 7.75 -11.80
C ARG A 136 19.04 8.07 -13.06
#